data_AF-T2J6U0-F1
#
_entry.id   AF-T2J6U0-F1
#
_cell.length_a   1.000
_cell.length_b   1.000
_cell.length_c   1.000
_cell.angle_alpha   90.00
_cell.angle_beta   90.00
_cell.angle_gamma   90.00
#
_symmetry.space_group_name_H-M   'P 1'
#
loop_
_entity.id
_entity.type
_entity.pdbx_description
1 polymer ?
#
loop_
_entity_poly.entity_id
_entity_poly.type
_entity_poly.pdbx_seq_one_letter_code
_entity_poly.pdbx_strand_id
1 'polypeptide(L)'
;MNTQFLPKLTSIIAGTVTMTVSLIIPPKAEAIVYGLKSRAIDSDPFSAPPTNLYSFEEDGSSFTNFGALTLGGSSIDADGLAINNLGNLFGFRLTASGSTLISINPGIS
;
A
#
# COMPACT_ATOMS: atom_id res chain seq x y z
N MET A 1 9.50 -71.77 44.80
CA MET A 1 10.49 -70.86 44.17
C MET A 1 9.79 -69.54 43.94
N ASN A 2 10.08 -68.52 44.74
CA ASN A 2 9.51 -67.17 44.57
C ASN A 2 10.56 -66.27 43.91
N THR A 3 10.33 -65.84 42.67
CA THR A 3 11.14 -64.83 41.99
C THR A 3 10.49 -63.47 42.17
N GLN A 4 11.07 -62.63 43.03
CA GLN A 4 10.69 -61.21 43.11
C GLN A 4 11.34 -60.47 41.93
N PHE A 5 10.52 -59.83 41.10
CA PHE A 5 10.99 -58.90 40.07
C PHE A 5 11.24 -57.53 40.70
N LEU A 6 12.45 -57.00 40.54
CA LEU A 6 12.80 -55.63 40.92
C LEU A 6 12.53 -54.70 39.71
N PRO A 7 11.69 -53.64 39.82
CA PRO A 7 11.57 -52.67 38.75
C PRO A 7 12.81 -51.79 38.71
N LYS A 8 13.47 -51.72 37.55
CA LYS A 8 14.58 -50.79 37.31
C LYS A 8 14.00 -49.38 37.22
N LEU A 9 14.29 -48.52 38.21
CA LEU A 9 13.99 -47.09 38.12
C LEU A 9 14.94 -46.45 37.09
N THR A 10 14.40 -46.07 35.94
CA THR A 10 15.12 -45.19 35.02
C THR A 10 14.90 -43.76 35.50
N SER A 11 15.98 -43.08 35.90
CA SER A 11 15.93 -41.68 36.32
C SER A 11 15.45 -40.82 35.15
N ILE A 12 14.34 -40.11 35.33
CA ILE A 12 13.91 -39.05 34.41
C ILE A 12 14.52 -37.76 34.93
N ILE A 13 15.55 -37.27 34.22
CA ILE A 13 16.11 -35.95 34.48
C ILE A 13 15.10 -34.94 33.95
N ALA A 14 14.42 -34.23 34.84
CA ALA A 14 13.57 -33.10 34.48
C ALA A 14 14.45 -31.94 33.98
N GLY A 15 14.72 -31.90 32.68
CA GLY A 15 15.40 -30.78 32.04
C GLY A 15 14.39 -29.69 31.67
N THR A 16 14.63 -28.46 32.12
CA THR A 16 13.88 -27.29 31.64
C THR A 16 14.34 -26.96 30.21
N VAL A 17 13.42 -26.96 29.25
CA VAL A 17 13.69 -26.48 27.89
C VAL A 17 13.30 -25.01 27.83
N THR A 18 14.28 -24.13 27.65
CA THR A 18 14.03 -22.71 27.37
C THR A 18 13.82 -22.55 25.85
N MET A 19 12.59 -22.21 25.45
CA MET A 19 12.31 -21.83 24.06
C MET A 19 12.30 -20.31 23.93
N THR A 20 13.20 -19.77 23.11
CA THR A 20 13.20 -18.34 22.76
C THR A 20 12.26 -18.14 21.57
N VAL A 21 11.15 -17.43 21.78
CA VAL A 21 10.28 -16.97 20.70
C VAL A 21 10.76 -15.59 20.26
N SER A 22 11.16 -15.45 19.00
CA SER A 22 11.46 -14.15 18.40
C SER A 22 10.20 -13.64 17.70
N LEU A 23 9.66 -12.51 18.16
CA LEU A 23 8.57 -11.81 17.49
C LEU A 23 9.16 -10.88 16.44
N ILE A 24 9.02 -11.22 15.15
CA ILE A 24 9.33 -10.31 14.05
C ILE A 24 8.10 -9.45 13.83
N ILE A 25 8.14 -8.20 14.30
CA ILE A 25 7.12 -7.20 13.97
C ILE A 25 7.54 -6.62 12.61
N PRO A 26 6.77 -6.83 11.52
CA PRO A 26 7.06 -6.17 10.26
C PRO A 26 7.04 -4.65 10.47
N PRO A 27 7.96 -3.89 9.85
CA PRO A 27 7.91 -2.44 9.95
C PRO A 27 6.54 -1.97 9.46
N LYS A 28 5.92 -1.09 10.24
CA LYS A 28 4.71 -0.39 9.82
C LYS A 28 5.09 0.53 8.66
N ALA A 29 4.31 0.56 7.59
CA ALA A 29 4.49 1.52 6.51
C ALA A 29 4.64 2.95 7.05
N GLU A 30 5.69 3.63 6.61
CA GLU A 30 6.07 4.97 7.08
C GLU A 30 5.44 6.09 6.22
N ALA A 31 4.91 5.76 5.04
CA ALA A 31 4.29 6.71 4.13
C ALA A 31 3.16 6.12 3.28
N ILE A 32 2.18 6.97 2.95
CA ILE A 32 1.17 6.70 1.93
C ILE A 32 1.67 7.25 0.60
N VAL A 33 1.72 6.39 -0.42
CA VAL A 33 2.08 6.77 -1.78
C VAL A 33 0.80 7.05 -2.57
N TYR A 34 0.74 8.22 -3.20
CA TYR A 34 -0.32 8.57 -4.15
C TYR A 34 0.18 8.44 -5.59
N GLY A 35 -0.69 8.01 -6.48
CA GLY A 35 -0.37 7.87 -7.90
C GLY A 35 -1.54 8.24 -8.80
N LEU A 36 -1.19 8.60 -10.04
CA LEU A 36 -2.13 8.80 -11.13
C LEU A 36 -2.01 7.66 -12.14
N LYS A 37 -3.15 7.13 -12.57
CA LYS A 37 -3.20 6.19 -13.68
C LYS A 37 -3.97 6.79 -14.83
N SER A 38 -3.26 7.12 -15.91
CA SER A 38 -3.89 7.53 -17.17
C SER A 38 -4.59 6.35 -17.84
N ARG A 39 -5.54 6.66 -18.73
CA ARG A 39 -6.20 5.70 -19.63
C ARG A 39 -5.49 5.50 -20.97
N ALA A 40 -4.23 5.91 -21.08
CA ALA A 40 -3.44 5.65 -22.29
C ALA A 40 -3.52 4.16 -22.65
N ILE A 41 -3.89 3.90 -23.90
CA ILE A 41 -4.02 2.56 -24.48
C ILE A 41 -2.72 2.31 -25.23
N ASP A 42 -2.15 1.11 -25.17
CA ASP A 42 -0.80 0.81 -25.69
C ASP A 42 -0.52 1.25 -27.14
N SER A 43 -1.57 1.43 -27.96
CA SER A 43 -1.48 1.87 -29.36
C SER A 43 -1.75 3.36 -29.58
N ASP A 44 -2.19 4.10 -28.56
CA ASP A 44 -2.47 5.52 -28.62
C ASP A 44 -1.39 6.29 -27.84
N PRO A 45 -0.51 7.05 -28.53
CA PRO A 45 0.50 7.84 -27.85
C PRO A 45 -0.10 8.99 -27.03
N PHE A 46 -1.40 9.25 -27.15
CA PHE A 46 -2.11 10.29 -26.42
C PHE A 46 -2.91 9.70 -25.25
N SER A 47 -2.77 10.31 -24.08
CA SER A 47 -3.67 10.06 -22.95
C SER A 47 -5.03 10.70 -23.20
N ALA A 48 -6.05 10.18 -22.52
CA ALA A 48 -7.39 10.72 -22.54
C ALA A 48 -8.02 10.61 -21.15
N PRO A 49 -9.00 11.45 -20.80
CA PRO A 49 -9.78 11.28 -19.59
C PRO A 49 -10.49 9.91 -19.53
N PRO A 50 -10.84 9.42 -18.32
CA PRO A 50 -10.36 9.90 -17.01
C PRO A 50 -8.92 9.45 -16.70
N THR A 51 -8.20 10.29 -15.97
CA THR A 51 -7.11 9.85 -15.09
C THR A 51 -7.68 9.45 -13.74
N ASN A 52 -7.27 8.30 -13.21
CA ASN A 52 -7.67 7.83 -11.89
C ASN A 52 -6.63 8.16 -10.82
N LEU A 53 -7.10 8.52 -9.64
CA LEU A 53 -6.28 8.67 -8.44
C LEU A 53 -6.33 7.39 -7.61
N TYR A 54 -5.17 6.96 -7.13
CA TYR A 54 -5.07 5.84 -6.19
C TYR A 54 -4.02 6.12 -5.12
N SER A 55 -4.08 5.35 -4.04
CA SER A 55 -3.02 5.29 -3.03
C SER A 55 -2.76 3.87 -2.57
N PHE A 56 -1.62 3.68 -1.93
CA PHE A 56 -1.23 2.47 -1.22
C PHE A 56 -0.20 2.84 -0.16
N GLU A 57 -0.04 2.00 0.84
CA GLU A 57 1.05 2.12 1.81
C GLU A 57 2.39 1.80 1.13
N GLU A 58 3.48 2.44 1.52
CA GLU A 58 4.79 2.28 0.85
C GLU A 58 5.31 0.82 0.80
N ASP A 59 4.81 -0.06 1.67
CA ASP A 59 5.09 -1.50 1.67
C ASP A 59 4.31 -2.28 0.59
N GLY A 60 3.49 -1.58 -0.21
CA GLY A 60 2.64 -2.14 -1.26
C GLY A 60 1.24 -2.56 -0.78
N SER A 61 0.92 -2.42 0.51
CA SER A 61 -0.37 -2.83 1.07
C SER A 61 -1.45 -1.74 0.98
N SER A 62 -2.67 -2.08 1.41
CA SER A 62 -3.80 -1.14 1.59
C SER A 62 -4.12 -0.27 0.36
N PHE A 63 -4.09 -0.88 -0.83
CA PHE A 63 -4.47 -0.19 -2.06
C PHE A 63 -5.89 0.38 -1.99
N THR A 64 -6.01 1.67 -2.29
CA THR A 64 -7.28 2.40 -2.39
C THR A 64 -7.37 3.05 -3.76
N ASN A 65 -8.46 2.80 -4.48
CA ASN A 65 -8.77 3.50 -5.72
C ASN A 65 -9.84 4.55 -5.44
N PHE A 66 -9.49 5.82 -5.61
CA PHE A 66 -10.40 6.95 -5.42
C PHE A 66 -11.27 7.21 -6.65
N GLY A 67 -10.99 6.53 -7.77
CA GLY A 67 -11.71 6.68 -9.02
C GLY A 67 -11.20 7.83 -9.87
N ALA A 68 -12.05 8.30 -10.78
CA ALA A 68 -11.72 9.32 -11.76
C ALA A 68 -11.53 10.69 -11.09
N LEU A 69 -10.44 11.37 -11.42
CA LEU A 69 -10.31 12.79 -11.11
C LEU A 69 -11.36 13.58 -11.87
N THR A 70 -12.07 14.45 -11.16
CA THR A 70 -13.04 15.38 -11.75
C THR A 70 -12.70 16.82 -11.40
N LEU A 71 -13.02 17.72 -12.33
CA LEU A 71 -12.96 19.17 -12.12
C LEU A 71 -14.28 19.78 -12.58
N GLY A 72 -15.03 20.38 -11.66
CA GLY A 72 -16.37 20.85 -11.94
C GLY A 72 -17.32 19.73 -12.42
N GLY A 73 -17.14 18.51 -11.89
CA GLY A 73 -17.95 17.33 -12.23
C GLY A 73 -17.57 16.63 -13.54
N SER A 74 -16.61 17.15 -14.32
CA SER A 74 -16.13 16.49 -15.55
C SER A 74 -14.83 15.74 -15.29
N SER A 75 -14.72 14.51 -15.82
CA SER A 75 -13.46 13.76 -15.80
C SER A 75 -12.36 14.48 -16.56
N ILE A 76 -11.14 14.44 -16.01
CA ILE A 76 -9.99 15.11 -16.60
C ILE A 76 -8.87 14.13 -16.98
N ASP A 77 -7.98 14.60 -17.84
CA ASP A 77 -6.69 13.97 -18.09
C ASP A 77 -5.61 14.71 -17.28
N ALA A 78 -4.69 13.97 -16.67
CA ALA A 78 -3.63 14.54 -15.86
C ALA A 78 -2.33 13.74 -16.04
N ASP A 79 -1.23 14.49 -16.20
CA ASP A 79 0.09 13.94 -16.54
C ASP A 79 1.11 14.06 -15.40
N GLY A 80 0.80 14.82 -14.36
CA GLY A 80 1.68 15.03 -13.22
C GLY A 80 0.94 15.02 -11.88
N LEU A 81 1.64 14.54 -10.86
CA LEU A 81 1.22 14.55 -9.46
C LEU A 81 2.29 15.28 -8.63
N ALA A 82 1.87 16.17 -7.75
CA ALA A 82 2.77 16.89 -6.85
C ALA A 82 2.17 16.98 -5.45
N ILE A 83 3.05 17.08 -4.46
CA ILE A 83 2.69 17.28 -3.05
C ILE A 83 3.52 18.46 -2.52
N ASN A 84 2.94 19.29 -1.66
CA ASN A 84 3.70 20.35 -0.98
C ASN A 84 4.11 19.94 0.45
N ASN A 85 4.93 20.78 1.10
CA ASN A 85 5.43 20.52 2.46
C ASN A 85 4.34 20.46 3.54
N LEU A 86 3.10 20.82 3.21
CA LEU A 86 1.93 20.73 4.10
C LEU A 86 1.07 19.50 3.82
N GLY A 87 1.47 18.63 2.89
CA GLY A 87 0.74 17.42 2.52
C GLY A 87 -0.44 17.63 1.56
N ASN A 88 -0.58 18.82 0.97
CA ASN A 88 -1.64 19.07 -0.02
C ASN A 88 -1.27 18.43 -1.36
N LEU A 89 -2.23 17.73 -1.96
CA LEU A 89 -2.07 17.04 -3.23
C LEU A 89 -2.49 17.94 -4.39
N PHE A 90 -1.66 17.97 -5.43
CA PHE A 90 -1.90 18.72 -6.66
C PHE A 90 -1.71 17.82 -7.87
N GLY A 91 -2.46 18.12 -8.92
CA GLY A 91 -2.29 17.48 -10.23
C GLY A 91 -1.93 18.50 -11.29
N PHE A 92 -1.35 18.04 -12.38
CA PHE A 92 -1.20 18.81 -13.61
C PHE A 92 -2.21 18.26 -14.61
N ARG A 93 -3.30 19.02 -14.82
CA ARG A 93 -4.33 18.67 -15.80
C ARG A 93 -3.82 18.96 -17.19
N LEU A 94 -3.80 17.96 -18.06
CA LEU A 94 -3.41 18.11 -19.45
C LEU A 94 -4.44 18.95 -20.22
N THR A 95 -3.96 19.83 -21.08
CA THR A 95 -4.73 20.74 -21.94
C THR A 95 -4.10 20.75 -23.33
N ALA A 96 -4.77 21.37 -24.31
CA ALA A 96 -4.26 21.44 -25.68
C ALA A 96 -2.91 22.18 -25.82
N SER A 97 -2.53 23.02 -24.85
CA SER A 97 -1.31 23.85 -24.88
C SER A 97 -0.30 23.53 -23.78
N GLY A 98 -0.43 22.39 -23.09
CA GLY A 98 0.41 22.01 -21.95
C GLY A 98 -0.45 21.60 -20.75
N SER A 99 0.00 21.92 -19.52
CA SER A 99 -0.70 21.46 -18.31
C SER A 99 -1.03 22.60 -17.34
N THR A 100 -2.17 22.49 -16.66
CA THR A 100 -2.64 23.45 -15.64
C THR A 100 -2.60 22.82 -14.25
N LEU A 101 -2.01 23.50 -13.26
CA LEU A 101 -2.02 23.03 -11.87
C LEU A 101 -3.44 23.05 -11.30
N ILE A 102 -3.84 21.95 -10.66
CA ILE A 102 -5.11 21.78 -9.95
C ILE A 102 -4.87 21.26 -8.54
N SER A 103 -5.75 21.61 -7.60
CA SER A 103 -5.79 20.99 -6.27
C SER A 103 -6.60 19.70 -6.34
N ILE A 104 -6.14 18.64 -5.67
CA ILE A 104 -6.81 17.35 -5.59
C ILE A 104 -7.22 17.09 -4.14
N ASN A 105 -8.48 16.75 -3.92
CA ASN A 105 -8.97 16.27 -2.63
C ASN A 105 -9.41 14.80 -2.76
N PRO A 106 -8.62 13.83 -2.26
CA PRO A 106 -8.94 12.40 -2.34
C PRO A 106 -10.20 11.98 -1.55
N GLY A 107 -10.79 12.88 -0.76
CA GLY A 107 -11.93 12.58 0.12
C GLY A 107 -13.31 13.06 -0.35
N ILE A 108 -13.43 13.66 -1.54
CA ILE A 108 -14.71 14.15 -2.06
C ILE A 108 -14.89 13.63 -3.49
N SER A 109 -15.78 12.65 -3.66
CA SER A 109 -16.33 12.24 -4.97
C SER A 109 -17.46 13.18 -5.38
#